data_AF-A0A534HUS9-F1
#
_entry.id   AF-A0A534HUS9-F1
#
_cell.length_a   1.000
_cell.length_b   1.000
_cell.length_c   1.000
_cell.angle_alpha   90.00
_cell.angle_beta   90.00
_cell.angle_gamma   90.00
#
_symmetry.space_group_name_H-M   'P 1'
#
loop_
_entity.id
_entity.type
_entity.pdbx_description
1 polymer ?
#
loop_
_entity_poly.entity_id
_entity_poly.type
_entity_poly.pdbx_seq_one_letter_code
_entity_poly.pdbx_strand_id
1 'polypeptide(L)'
;MKILVLCVDRDDDIGVKTGIKGPLVGREDNLAAATKLGLADPEDSDVNALLCAISTYDNLIREAQDAEIATICGDVRVGATSDLVLARQLDQVLEEVRPDRVFLISDGAEDEAFAPIVGSRIRVDHIRRVYVRQTPTAESLYYTIGRQLKNPKVRRKIIAPLGLVLLLFGAIYLSIPTAAPALVLILAGLYLVLISLPFQSISDVFAWLSRRYERVRDSVASGELSIFFNVSALILVLVGVFFGVDSARTREGSYVVQFLTFALNAVWFFVLATLTFEGGKVLSAFLRHGRAPR
;
A
#
# COMPACT_ATOMS: atom_id res chain seq x y z
N MET A 1 -34.42 18.75 18.04
CA MET A 1 -33.41 18.60 16.98
C MET A 1 -33.47 17.16 16.56
N LYS A 2 -33.91 16.90 15.33
CA LYS A 2 -34.19 15.56 14.85
C LYS A 2 -32.94 14.93 14.25
N ILE A 3 -32.60 13.73 14.70
CA ILE A 3 -31.44 12.95 14.24
C ILE A 3 -31.91 11.87 13.28
N LEU A 4 -31.31 11.80 12.09
CA LEU A 4 -31.50 10.66 11.20
C LEU A 4 -30.34 9.67 11.38
N VAL A 5 -30.64 8.46 11.81
CA VAL A 5 -29.71 7.34 11.74
C VAL A 5 -29.83 6.74 10.34
N LEU A 6 -28.81 6.95 9.50
CA LEU A 6 -28.81 6.55 8.10
C LEU A 6 -27.86 5.36 7.91
N CYS A 7 -28.39 4.21 7.52
CA CYS A 7 -27.60 3.09 7.01
C CYS A 7 -27.48 3.20 5.48
N VAL A 8 -26.33 2.84 4.93
CA VAL A 8 -26.08 2.87 3.49
C VAL A 8 -25.61 1.49 3.06
N ASP A 9 -26.30 0.92 2.09
CA ASP A 9 -25.92 -0.29 1.36
C ASP A 9 -25.64 0.16 -0.09
N ARG A 10 -24.36 0.25 -0.48
CA ARG A 10 -24.00 0.85 -1.77
C ARG A 10 -24.08 -0.12 -2.94
N ASP A 11 -23.92 -1.41 -2.75
CA ASP A 11 -23.97 -2.43 -3.80
C ASP A 11 -25.32 -3.12 -3.93
N ASP A 12 -26.32 -2.67 -3.16
CA ASP A 12 -27.72 -3.13 -3.20
C ASP A 12 -27.86 -4.61 -2.81
N ASP A 13 -27.03 -5.08 -1.87
CA ASP A 13 -27.10 -6.46 -1.40
C ASP A 13 -28.44 -6.74 -0.70
N ILE A 14 -29.01 -5.75 0.00
CA ILE A 14 -30.38 -5.82 0.55
C ILE A 14 -31.37 -6.07 -0.59
N GLY A 15 -31.32 -5.27 -1.67
CA GLY A 15 -32.28 -5.35 -2.77
C GLY A 15 -32.14 -6.62 -3.58
N VAL A 16 -30.91 -7.02 -3.90
CA VAL A 16 -30.61 -8.20 -4.70
C VAL A 16 -30.96 -9.49 -3.96
N LYS A 17 -30.61 -9.61 -2.67
CA LYS A 17 -30.77 -10.85 -1.91
C LYS A 17 -32.17 -11.01 -1.32
N THR A 18 -32.84 -9.90 -1.01
CA THR A 18 -34.16 -9.94 -0.35
C THR A 18 -35.32 -9.48 -1.23
N GLY A 19 -35.07 -8.78 -2.33
CA GLY A 19 -36.10 -8.18 -3.18
C GLY A 19 -36.80 -6.96 -2.55
N ILE A 20 -36.32 -6.46 -1.40
CA ILE A 20 -36.81 -5.24 -0.77
C ILE A 20 -36.20 -4.04 -1.48
N LYS A 21 -37.00 -3.03 -1.84
CA LYS A 21 -36.49 -1.82 -2.50
C LYS A 21 -36.35 -0.68 -1.51
N GLY A 22 -35.21 -0.01 -1.51
CA GLY A 22 -35.00 1.23 -0.77
C GLY A 22 -35.74 2.43 -1.39
N PRO A 23 -35.88 3.53 -0.63
CA PRO A 23 -35.43 3.71 0.75
C PRO A 23 -36.37 3.05 1.77
N LEU A 24 -35.81 2.59 2.88
CA LEU A 24 -36.53 2.00 4.01
C LEU A 24 -36.56 2.99 5.16
N VAL A 25 -37.72 3.53 5.51
CA VAL A 25 -37.86 4.55 6.56
C VAL A 25 -38.62 3.94 7.73
N GLY A 26 -38.11 4.15 8.94
CA GLY A 26 -38.72 3.68 10.18
C GLY A 26 -38.16 2.35 10.67
N ARG A 27 -38.29 2.15 11.98
CA ARG A 27 -37.64 1.05 12.71
C ARG A 27 -38.07 -0.34 12.23
N GLU A 28 -39.37 -0.53 12.01
CA GLU A 28 -39.93 -1.84 11.68
C GLU A 28 -39.54 -2.32 10.27
N ASP A 29 -39.50 -1.42 9.29
CA ASP A 29 -39.06 -1.73 7.93
C ASP A 29 -37.57 -2.14 7.92
N ASN A 30 -36.75 -1.43 8.69
CA ASN A 30 -35.33 -1.74 8.84
C ASN A 30 -35.12 -3.09 9.56
N LEU A 31 -35.92 -3.40 10.58
CA LEU A 31 -35.87 -4.68 11.30
C LEU A 31 -36.32 -5.83 10.40
N ALA A 32 -37.37 -5.64 9.60
CA ALA A 32 -37.84 -6.62 8.63
C ALA A 32 -36.76 -6.88 7.56
N ALA A 33 -36.11 -5.83 7.05
CA ALA A 33 -35.01 -5.98 6.11
C ALA A 33 -33.81 -6.71 6.71
N ALA A 34 -33.39 -6.36 7.93
CA ALA A 34 -32.30 -7.03 8.63
C ALA A 34 -32.58 -8.53 8.84
N THR A 35 -33.82 -8.85 9.24
CA THR A 35 -34.25 -10.24 9.46
C THR A 35 -34.29 -11.01 8.14
N LYS A 36 -34.84 -10.41 7.08
CA LYS A 36 -34.96 -11.06 5.77
C LYS A 36 -33.59 -11.27 5.12
N LEU A 37 -32.70 -10.28 5.20
CA LEU A 37 -31.32 -10.40 4.71
C LEU A 37 -30.56 -11.45 5.50
N GLY A 38 -30.60 -11.42 6.83
CA GLY A 38 -29.93 -12.42 7.66
C GLY A 38 -30.44 -13.86 7.46
N LEU A 39 -31.69 -14.03 7.03
CA LEU A 39 -32.22 -15.34 6.63
C LEU A 39 -31.79 -15.76 5.21
N ALA A 40 -31.58 -14.82 4.30
CA ALA A 40 -31.16 -15.07 2.93
C ALA A 40 -29.63 -15.29 2.82
N ASP A 41 -28.85 -14.47 3.52
CA ASP A 41 -27.39 -14.51 3.56
C ASP A 41 -26.90 -14.07 4.97
N PRO A 42 -26.70 -15.02 5.90
CA PRO A 42 -26.27 -14.71 7.26
C PRO A 42 -24.80 -14.29 7.39
N GLU A 43 -23.98 -14.48 6.35
CA GLU A 43 -22.56 -14.12 6.36
C GLU A 43 -22.31 -12.66 5.95
N ASP A 44 -23.35 -12.02 5.41
CA ASP A 44 -23.33 -10.64 4.94
C ASP A 44 -23.12 -9.63 6.09
N SER A 45 -22.23 -8.66 5.88
CA SER A 45 -21.95 -7.61 6.84
C SER A 45 -23.05 -6.55 6.91
N ASP A 46 -23.87 -6.39 5.88
CA ASP A 46 -25.00 -5.44 5.86
C ASP A 46 -26.06 -5.77 6.91
N VAL A 47 -26.23 -7.06 7.24
CA VAL A 47 -27.10 -7.49 8.34
C VAL A 47 -26.68 -6.82 9.64
N ASN A 48 -25.37 -6.77 9.91
CA ASN A 48 -24.83 -6.15 11.11
C ASN A 48 -24.91 -4.62 11.03
N ALA A 49 -24.81 -4.04 9.84
CA ALA A 49 -25.00 -2.60 9.61
C ALA A 49 -26.41 -2.17 10.00
N LEU A 50 -27.43 -2.86 9.47
CA LEU A 50 -28.84 -2.63 9.79
C LEU A 50 -29.13 -2.79 11.28
N LEU A 51 -28.67 -3.89 11.89
CA LEU A 51 -28.85 -4.12 13.33
C LEU A 51 -28.15 -3.03 14.17
N CYS A 52 -26.98 -2.57 13.74
CA CYS A 52 -26.27 -1.47 14.37
C CYS A 52 -27.06 -0.15 14.26
N ALA A 53 -27.63 0.15 13.09
CA ALA A 53 -28.48 1.32 12.88
C ALA A 53 -29.72 1.28 13.79
N ILE A 54 -30.43 0.16 13.83
CA ILE A 54 -31.59 -0.05 14.71
C ILE A 54 -31.21 0.13 16.18
N SER A 55 -30.10 -0.49 16.62
CA SER A 55 -29.65 -0.34 18.01
C SER A 55 -29.27 1.10 18.36
N THR A 56 -28.70 1.83 17.40
CA THR A 56 -28.32 3.25 17.58
C THR A 56 -29.57 4.12 17.70
N TYR A 57 -30.56 3.90 16.83
CA TYR A 57 -31.87 4.53 16.94
C TYR A 57 -32.54 4.23 18.29
N ASP A 58 -32.60 2.96 18.70
CA ASP A 58 -33.23 2.54 19.96
C ASP A 58 -32.54 3.14 21.20
N ASN A 59 -31.22 3.39 21.13
CA ASN A 59 -30.49 4.10 22.18
C ASN A 59 -30.91 5.58 22.23
N LEU A 60 -30.99 6.26 21.09
CA LEU A 60 -31.38 7.68 21.01
C LEU A 60 -32.80 7.91 21.53
N ILE A 61 -33.74 7.04 21.16
CA ILE A 61 -35.13 7.11 21.67
C ILE A 61 -35.17 6.89 23.18
N ARG A 62 -34.38 5.95 23.72
CA ARG A 62 -34.27 5.72 25.18
C ARG A 62 -33.68 6.93 25.91
N GLU A 63 -32.81 7.69 25.26
CA GLU A 63 -32.25 8.96 25.77
C GLU A 63 -33.19 10.16 25.55
N ALA A 64 -34.45 9.91 25.16
CA ALA A 64 -35.47 10.91 24.88
C ALA A 64 -35.05 11.95 23.80
N GLN A 65 -34.19 11.54 22.87
CA GLN A 65 -33.85 12.33 21.69
C GLN A 65 -34.89 12.10 20.58
N ASP A 66 -35.16 13.13 19.79
CA ASP A 66 -35.97 13.02 18.58
C ASP A 66 -35.11 12.40 17.47
N ALA A 67 -35.43 11.17 17.07
CA ALA A 67 -34.67 10.43 16.09
C ALA A 67 -35.59 9.68 15.12
N GLU A 68 -35.09 9.45 13.92
CA GLU A 68 -35.67 8.58 12.90
C GLU A 68 -34.57 7.70 12.31
N ILE A 69 -34.94 6.55 11.75
CA ILE A 69 -34.00 5.65 11.08
C ILE A 69 -34.38 5.49 9.61
N ALA A 70 -33.38 5.47 8.74
CA ALA A 70 -33.57 5.07 7.35
C ALA A 70 -32.40 4.25 6.81
N THR A 71 -32.68 3.41 5.83
CA THR A 71 -31.67 2.74 5.01
C THR A 71 -31.89 3.08 3.55
N ILE A 72 -30.80 3.40 2.84
CA ILE A 72 -30.79 3.63 1.41
C ILE A 72 -29.94 2.55 0.73
N CYS A 73 -30.39 2.10 -0.44
CA CYS A 73 -29.78 1.00 -1.18
C CYS A 73 -29.38 1.46 -2.59
N GLY A 74 -28.21 1.03 -3.05
CA GLY A 74 -27.58 1.50 -4.28
C GLY A 74 -27.98 0.73 -5.55
N ASP A 75 -26.97 0.34 -6.32
CA ASP A 75 -27.10 -0.54 -7.49
C ASP A 75 -25.88 -1.48 -7.48
N VAL A 76 -26.10 -2.74 -7.86
CA VAL A 76 -25.07 -3.78 -8.01
C VAL A 76 -23.87 -3.33 -8.86
N ARG A 77 -24.08 -2.36 -9.75
CA ARG A 77 -23.02 -1.64 -10.46
C ARG A 77 -22.58 -0.45 -9.59
N VAL A 78 -21.74 -0.78 -8.62
CA VAL A 78 -21.06 0.18 -7.74
C VAL A 78 -20.37 1.27 -8.54
N GLY A 79 -20.35 2.50 -8.02
CA GLY A 79 -19.81 3.68 -8.66
C GLY A 79 -20.90 4.70 -9.00
N ALA A 80 -20.75 5.42 -10.12
CA ALA A 80 -21.61 6.57 -10.43
C ALA A 80 -23.10 6.24 -10.53
N THR A 81 -23.46 5.02 -10.99
CA THR A 81 -24.87 4.60 -11.09
C THR A 81 -25.47 4.43 -9.70
N SER A 82 -24.80 3.67 -8.83
CA SER A 82 -25.20 3.53 -7.42
C SER A 82 -25.27 4.88 -6.70
N ASP A 83 -24.25 5.74 -6.87
CA ASP A 83 -24.20 7.05 -6.21
C ASP A 83 -25.38 7.95 -6.61
N LEU A 84 -25.84 7.87 -7.87
CA LEU A 84 -27.03 8.60 -8.35
C LEU A 84 -28.33 8.05 -7.75
N VAL A 85 -28.43 6.72 -7.58
CA VAL A 85 -29.60 6.08 -6.94
C VAL A 85 -29.66 6.45 -5.46
N LEU A 86 -28.54 6.28 -4.74
CA LEU A 86 -28.41 6.66 -3.34
C LEU A 86 -28.69 8.14 -3.10
N ALA A 87 -28.17 9.01 -3.96
CA ALA A 87 -28.43 10.45 -3.90
C ALA A 87 -29.94 10.76 -3.98
N ARG A 88 -30.66 10.12 -4.91
CA ARG A 88 -32.12 10.32 -5.06
C ARG A 88 -32.89 9.79 -3.87
N GLN A 89 -32.53 8.60 -3.37
CA GLN A 89 -33.16 8.03 -2.18
C GLN A 89 -32.91 8.90 -0.95
N LEU A 90 -31.70 9.42 -0.80
CA LEU A 90 -31.36 10.35 0.27
C LEU A 90 -32.21 11.62 0.18
N ASP A 91 -32.38 12.20 -1.01
CA ASP A 91 -33.23 13.38 -1.20
C ASP A 91 -34.69 13.10 -0.77
N GLN A 92 -35.24 11.92 -1.11
CA GLN A 92 -36.57 11.49 -0.67
C GLN A 92 -36.67 11.36 0.86
N VAL A 93 -35.71 10.69 1.49
CA VAL A 93 -35.69 10.51 2.96
C VAL A 93 -35.58 11.85 3.68
N LEU A 94 -34.76 12.78 3.17
CA LEU A 94 -34.61 14.11 3.76
C LEU A 94 -35.90 14.95 3.64
N GLU A 95 -36.64 14.83 2.54
CA GLU A 95 -37.92 15.52 2.35
C GLU A 95 -39.01 15.00 3.31
N GLU A 96 -39.05 13.68 3.51
CA GLU A 96 -40.03 12.99 4.38
C GLU A 96 -39.72 13.20 5.87
N VAL A 97 -38.48 12.91 6.28
CA VAL A 97 -38.10 12.88 7.70
C VAL A 97 -37.79 14.28 8.24
N ARG A 98 -37.25 15.16 7.39
CA ARG A 98 -36.75 16.51 7.71
C ARG A 98 -35.81 16.56 8.93
N PRO A 99 -34.70 15.81 8.92
CA PRO A 99 -33.75 15.79 10.04
C PRO A 99 -32.84 17.03 10.05
N ASP A 100 -32.32 17.38 11.23
CA ASP A 100 -31.34 18.45 11.39
C ASP A 100 -29.89 17.96 11.21
N ARG A 101 -29.65 16.68 11.50
CA ARG A 101 -28.33 16.04 11.49
C ARG A 101 -28.42 14.55 11.17
N VAL A 102 -27.35 13.99 10.63
CA VAL A 102 -27.24 12.55 10.32
C VAL A 102 -26.15 11.87 11.13
N PHE A 103 -26.47 10.68 11.63
CA PHE A 103 -25.52 9.68 12.09
C PHE A 103 -25.44 8.59 11.03
N LEU A 104 -24.31 8.51 10.33
CA LEU A 104 -24.08 7.59 9.24
C LEU A 104 -23.57 6.26 9.77
N ILE A 105 -24.21 5.16 9.41
CA ILE A 105 -23.82 3.79 9.71
C ILE A 105 -23.40 3.11 8.40
N SER A 106 -22.27 2.42 8.42
CA SER A 106 -21.68 1.74 7.26
C SER A 106 -20.96 0.47 7.71
N ASP A 107 -20.88 -0.55 6.85
CA ASP A 107 -20.14 -1.78 7.14
C ASP A 107 -18.70 -1.77 6.58
N GLY A 108 -18.43 -0.88 5.61
CA GLY A 108 -17.26 -0.94 4.77
C GLY A 108 -16.69 0.41 4.34
N ALA A 109 -15.48 0.38 3.78
CA ALA A 109 -14.87 1.58 3.21
C ALA A 109 -15.60 2.04 1.93
N GLU A 110 -16.35 1.13 1.28
CA GLU A 110 -17.06 1.41 0.04
C GLU A 110 -18.30 2.28 0.27
N ASP A 111 -19.05 2.07 1.35
CA ASP A 111 -20.17 2.94 1.73
C ASP A 111 -19.71 4.25 2.35
N GLU A 112 -18.61 4.25 3.13
CA GLU A 112 -18.02 5.48 3.67
C GLU A 112 -17.65 6.47 2.56
N ALA A 113 -17.34 5.98 1.36
CA ALA A 113 -17.08 6.82 0.19
C ALA A 113 -18.30 7.66 -0.24
N PHE A 114 -19.51 7.29 0.20
CA PHE A 114 -20.73 8.08 -0.01
C PHE A 114 -20.90 9.21 1.02
N ALA A 115 -20.16 9.20 2.14
CA ALA A 115 -20.28 10.21 3.20
C ALA A 115 -20.13 11.67 2.72
N PRO A 116 -19.25 12.02 1.76
CA PRO A 116 -19.18 13.39 1.22
C PRO A 116 -20.46 13.83 0.52
N ILE A 117 -21.18 12.90 -0.13
CA ILE A 117 -22.44 13.16 -0.86
C ILE A 117 -23.59 13.37 0.14
N VAL A 118 -23.56 12.67 1.28
CA VAL A 118 -24.46 12.94 2.41
C VAL A 118 -24.16 14.31 3.01
N GLY A 119 -22.88 14.59 3.27
CA GLY A 119 -22.40 15.84 3.84
C GLY A 119 -22.72 17.10 3.01
N SER A 120 -22.91 16.95 1.69
CA SER A 120 -23.33 18.06 0.82
C SER A 120 -24.81 18.43 0.95
N ARG A 121 -25.64 17.55 1.54
CA ARG A 121 -27.11 17.74 1.67
C ARG A 121 -27.52 18.01 3.11
N ILE A 122 -26.85 17.36 4.06
CA ILE A 122 -27.15 17.47 5.49
C ILE A 122 -25.87 17.37 6.32
N ARG A 123 -25.87 18.01 7.49
CA ARG A 123 -24.77 17.94 8.44
C ARG A 123 -24.62 16.52 9.00
N VAL A 124 -23.47 15.90 8.74
CA VAL A 124 -23.08 14.61 9.31
C VAL A 124 -22.32 14.85 10.62
N ASP A 125 -22.91 14.47 11.75
CA ASP A 125 -22.30 14.67 13.07
C ASP A 125 -21.53 13.45 13.56
N HIS A 126 -21.87 12.25 13.07
CA HIS A 126 -21.20 11.02 13.44
C HIS A 126 -21.17 10.03 12.28
N ILE A 127 -20.05 9.29 12.16
CA ILE A 127 -19.89 8.17 11.25
C ILE A 127 -19.47 6.97 12.09
N ARG A 128 -20.22 5.88 12.01
CA ARG A 128 -19.95 4.63 12.73
C ARG A 128 -19.80 3.50 11.73
N ARG A 129 -18.57 2.98 11.66
CA ARG A 129 -18.27 1.76 10.91
C ARG A 129 -18.49 0.51 11.74
N VAL A 130 -19.21 -0.44 11.16
CA VAL A 130 -19.51 -1.74 11.75
C VAL A 130 -18.48 -2.75 11.27
N TYR A 131 -17.90 -3.52 12.19
CA TYR A 131 -16.95 -4.57 11.87
C TYR A 131 -17.45 -5.90 12.44
N VAL A 132 -17.67 -6.87 11.57
CA VAL A 132 -18.00 -8.24 11.98
C VAL A 132 -16.72 -8.94 12.42
N ARG A 133 -16.58 -9.17 13.73
CA ARG A 133 -15.39 -9.84 14.28
C ARG A 133 -15.51 -11.35 14.11
N GLN A 134 -14.87 -11.89 13.08
CA GLN A 134 -14.64 -13.32 12.95
C GLN A 134 -13.30 -13.69 13.60
N THR A 135 -13.29 -14.73 14.44
CA THR A 135 -12.02 -15.31 14.90
C THR A 135 -11.62 -16.36 13.85
N PRO A 136 -10.57 -16.13 13.04
CA PRO A 136 -10.18 -17.12 12.06
C PRO A 136 -9.74 -18.41 12.76
N THR A 137 -10.32 -19.54 12.39
CA THR A 137 -9.79 -20.86 12.75
C THR A 137 -8.46 -21.07 12.01
N ALA A 138 -7.45 -21.62 12.70
CA ALA A 138 -6.13 -21.88 12.11
C ALA A 138 -6.16 -22.69 10.80
N GLU A 139 -7.26 -23.43 10.59
CA GLU A 139 -7.56 -24.22 9.40
C GLU A 139 -7.76 -23.37 8.13
N SER A 140 -8.44 -22.22 8.21
CA SER A 140 -8.68 -21.35 7.06
C SER A 140 -7.38 -20.70 6.56
N LEU A 141 -6.46 -20.40 7.49
CA LEU A 141 -5.12 -19.92 7.16
C LEU A 141 -4.30 -21.01 6.46
N TYR A 142 -4.34 -22.26 6.94
CA TYR A 142 -3.66 -23.38 6.30
C TYR A 142 -4.16 -23.59 4.86
N TYR A 143 -5.48 -23.55 4.66
CA TYR A 143 -6.08 -23.74 3.34
C TYR A 143 -5.73 -22.57 2.39
N THR A 144 -5.74 -21.34 2.90
CA THR A 144 -5.41 -20.13 2.13
C THR A 144 -3.94 -20.12 1.71
N ILE A 145 -3.02 -20.41 2.64
CA ILE A 145 -1.58 -20.52 2.32
C ILE A 145 -1.36 -21.64 1.32
N GLY A 146 -1.93 -22.82 1.55
CA GLY A 146 -1.80 -23.97 0.64
C GLY A 146 -2.31 -23.65 -0.77
N ARG A 147 -3.43 -22.93 -0.89
CA ARG A 147 -3.99 -22.48 -2.18
C ARG A 147 -3.08 -21.46 -2.87
N GLN A 148 -2.50 -20.52 -2.14
CA GLN A 148 -1.59 -19.52 -2.71
C GLN A 148 -0.27 -20.14 -3.20
N LEU A 149 0.27 -21.15 -2.49
CA LEU A 149 1.49 -21.85 -2.93
C LEU A 149 1.29 -22.61 -4.26
N LYS A 150 0.06 -23.05 -4.57
CA LYS A 150 -0.29 -23.68 -5.86
C LYS A 150 -0.36 -22.68 -7.02
N ASN A 151 -0.51 -21.38 -6.75
CA ASN A 151 -0.60 -20.35 -7.79
C ASN A 151 0.76 -20.16 -8.50
N PRO A 152 0.83 -20.29 -9.85
CA PRO A 152 2.09 -20.16 -10.59
C PRO A 152 2.75 -18.78 -10.45
N LYS A 153 1.97 -17.70 -10.26
CA LYS A 153 2.51 -16.35 -10.06
C LYS A 153 3.23 -16.23 -8.72
N VAL A 154 2.63 -16.77 -7.65
CA VAL A 154 3.20 -16.79 -6.29
C VAL A 154 4.42 -17.69 -6.24
N ARG A 155 4.34 -18.88 -6.84
CA ARG A 155 5.47 -19.82 -6.92
C ARG A 155 6.67 -19.20 -7.62
N ARG A 156 6.47 -18.47 -8.72
CA ARG A 156 7.55 -17.82 -9.47
C ARG A 156 8.18 -16.63 -8.71
N LYS A 157 7.37 -15.86 -7.98
CA LYS A 157 7.84 -14.65 -7.29
C LYS A 157 8.40 -14.89 -5.89
N ILE A 158 7.94 -15.94 -5.20
CA ILE A 158 8.29 -16.18 -3.78
C ILE A 158 9.01 -17.52 -3.62
N ILE A 159 8.43 -18.60 -4.11
CA ILE A 159 8.95 -19.96 -3.86
C ILE A 159 10.26 -20.21 -4.64
N ALA A 160 10.30 -19.87 -5.92
CA ALA A 160 11.49 -20.13 -6.75
C ALA A 160 12.74 -19.35 -6.28
N PRO A 161 12.65 -18.05 -5.93
CA PRO A 161 13.78 -17.33 -5.36
C PRO A 161 14.18 -17.84 -3.98
N LEU A 162 13.22 -18.16 -3.11
CA LEU A 162 13.51 -18.72 -1.80
C LEU A 162 14.25 -20.06 -1.93
N GLY A 163 13.80 -20.94 -2.83
CA GLY A 163 14.47 -22.20 -3.13
C GLY A 163 15.88 -22.00 -3.67
N LEU A 164 16.10 -21.01 -4.55
CA LEU A 164 17.41 -20.66 -5.07
C LEU A 164 18.35 -20.15 -3.96
N VAL A 165 17.87 -19.27 -3.08
CA VAL A 165 18.63 -18.75 -1.93
C VAL A 165 19.05 -19.89 -1.01
N LEU A 166 18.14 -20.84 -0.72
CA LEU A 166 18.44 -22.01 0.12
C LEU A 166 19.44 -22.98 -0.54
N LEU A 167 19.31 -23.22 -1.85
CA LEU A 167 20.27 -24.05 -2.60
C LEU A 167 21.66 -23.42 -2.63
N LEU A 168 21.74 -22.11 -2.88
CA LEU A 168 22.99 -21.37 -2.84
C LEU A 168 23.59 -21.39 -1.43
N PHE A 169 22.77 -21.24 -0.40
CA PHE A 169 23.23 -21.36 0.99
C PHE A 169 23.86 -22.72 1.27
N GLY A 170 23.18 -23.81 0.91
CA GLY A 170 23.73 -25.16 1.08
C GLY A 170 25.03 -25.35 0.30
N ALA A 171 25.08 -24.95 -0.96
CA ALA A 171 26.26 -25.11 -1.81
C ALA A 171 27.48 -24.32 -1.31
N ILE A 172 27.26 -23.06 -0.89
CA ILE A 172 28.32 -22.22 -0.34
C ILE A 172 28.74 -22.74 1.03
N TYR A 173 27.80 -23.21 1.86
CA TYR A 173 28.12 -23.76 3.18
C TYR A 173 29.02 -24.99 3.09
N LEU A 174 28.81 -25.86 2.10
CA LEU A 174 29.68 -27.01 1.85
C LEU A 174 31.09 -26.61 1.42
N SER A 175 31.26 -25.46 0.78
CA SER A 175 32.55 -25.01 0.25
C SER A 175 33.31 -24.11 1.24
N ILE A 176 32.62 -23.13 1.82
CA ILE A 176 33.16 -22.08 2.69
C ILE A 176 32.14 -21.79 3.81
N PRO A 177 32.08 -22.64 4.86
CA PRO A 177 31.07 -22.55 5.91
C PRO A 177 31.02 -21.18 6.62
N THR A 178 32.18 -20.54 6.77
CA THR A 178 32.33 -19.24 7.45
C THR A 178 31.76 -18.07 6.65
N ALA A 179 31.71 -18.18 5.32
CA ALA A 179 31.23 -17.12 4.43
C ALA A 179 29.78 -17.32 3.95
N ALA A 180 29.24 -18.53 4.10
CA ALA A 180 27.92 -18.89 3.58
C ALA A 180 26.76 -18.01 4.08
N PRO A 181 26.63 -17.69 5.38
CA PRO A 181 25.55 -16.83 5.85
C PRO A 181 25.64 -15.41 5.26
N ALA A 182 26.84 -14.83 5.19
CA ALA A 182 27.05 -13.50 4.65
C ALA A 182 26.78 -13.43 3.14
N LEU A 183 27.27 -14.40 2.38
CA LEU A 183 27.11 -14.41 0.93
C LEU A 183 25.64 -14.61 0.51
N VAL A 184 24.89 -15.41 1.27
CA VAL A 184 23.47 -15.65 1.03
C VAL A 184 22.63 -14.43 1.37
N LEU A 185 22.93 -13.74 2.47
CA LEU A 185 22.27 -12.48 2.81
C LEU A 185 22.52 -11.39 1.76
N ILE A 186 23.75 -11.30 1.23
CA ILE A 186 24.09 -10.37 0.14
C ILE A 186 23.30 -10.71 -1.13
N LEU A 187 23.24 -11.99 -1.51
CA LEU A 187 22.50 -12.43 -2.70
C LEU A 187 20.98 -12.26 -2.55
N ALA A 188 20.44 -12.57 -1.37
CA ALA A 188 19.03 -12.34 -1.05
C ALA A 188 18.68 -10.85 -1.04
N GLY A 189 19.53 -10.01 -0.43
CA GLY A 189 19.36 -8.56 -0.43
C GLY A 189 19.43 -7.96 -1.83
N LEU A 190 20.40 -8.38 -2.64
CA LEU A 190 20.52 -7.97 -4.05
C LEU A 190 19.27 -8.38 -4.85
N TYR A 191 18.76 -9.59 -4.64
CA TYR A 191 17.53 -10.06 -5.27
C TYR A 191 16.31 -9.21 -4.89
N LEU A 192 16.16 -8.87 -3.60
CA LEU A 192 15.07 -8.02 -3.11
C LEU A 192 15.14 -6.59 -3.67
N VAL A 193 16.33 -6.02 -3.79
CA VAL A 193 16.53 -4.72 -4.44
C VAL A 193 16.13 -4.81 -5.92
N LEU A 194 16.52 -5.87 -6.62
CA LEU A 194 16.19 -6.06 -8.04
C LEU A 194 14.69 -6.19 -8.28
N ILE A 195 13.95 -6.91 -7.43
CA ILE A 195 12.48 -7.05 -7.59
C ILE A 195 11.70 -5.82 -7.10
N SER A 196 12.29 -4.99 -6.24
CA SER A 196 11.72 -3.70 -5.82
C SER A 196 11.81 -2.64 -6.91
N LEU A 197 12.69 -2.80 -7.88
CA LEU A 197 12.80 -1.89 -9.00
C LEU A 197 11.70 -2.18 -10.04
N PRO A 198 11.17 -1.16 -10.74
CA PRO A 198 10.03 -1.30 -11.65
C PRO A 198 10.35 -2.06 -12.95
N PHE A 199 11.49 -2.74 -13.05
CA PHE A 199 11.93 -3.45 -14.24
C PHE A 199 11.25 -4.81 -14.32
N GLN A 200 10.47 -5.02 -15.37
CA GLN A 200 9.69 -6.25 -15.54
C GLN A 200 10.52 -7.37 -16.19
N SER A 201 11.65 -7.03 -16.84
CA SER A 201 12.53 -7.99 -17.51
C SER A 201 14.01 -7.59 -17.48
N ILE A 202 14.91 -8.59 -17.60
CA ILE A 202 16.37 -8.41 -17.69
C ILE A 202 16.75 -7.58 -18.95
N SER A 203 15.93 -7.63 -19.99
CA SER A 203 16.06 -6.79 -21.19
C SER A 203 15.96 -5.30 -20.89
N ASP A 204 15.12 -4.90 -19.92
CA ASP A 204 14.92 -3.49 -19.56
C ASP A 204 16.16 -2.93 -18.87
N VAL A 205 16.81 -3.76 -18.05
CA VAL A 205 18.08 -3.45 -17.37
C VAL A 205 19.21 -3.31 -18.39
N PHE A 206 19.30 -4.23 -19.37
CA PHE A 206 20.30 -4.16 -20.44
C PHE A 206 20.10 -2.93 -21.33
N ALA A 207 18.85 -2.60 -21.67
CA ALA A 207 18.50 -1.40 -22.43
C ALA A 207 18.76 -0.10 -21.66
N TRP A 208 18.65 -0.10 -20.32
CA TRP A 208 19.05 1.02 -19.49
C TRP A 208 20.58 1.18 -19.45
N LEU A 209 21.31 0.07 -19.33
CA LEU A 209 22.79 0.06 -19.32
C LEU A 209 23.36 0.55 -20.65
N SER A 210 22.82 0.08 -21.79
CA SER A 210 23.27 0.49 -23.12
C SER A 210 23.05 1.98 -23.37
N ARG A 211 21.87 2.53 -23.01
CA ARG A 211 21.58 3.97 -23.09
C ARG A 211 22.44 4.82 -22.15
N ARG A 212 22.96 4.23 -21.06
CA ARG A 212 23.93 4.92 -20.19
C ARG A 212 25.33 4.91 -20.80
N TYR A 213 25.72 3.81 -21.43
CA TYR A 213 26.99 3.66 -22.13
C TYR A 213 27.10 4.59 -23.35
N GLU A 214 26.05 4.70 -24.16
CA GLU A 214 26.01 5.64 -25.30
C GLU A 214 26.14 7.10 -24.86
N ARG A 215 25.46 7.50 -23.78
CA ARG A 215 25.64 8.85 -23.19
C ARG A 215 27.06 9.12 -22.70
N VAL A 216 27.77 8.11 -22.19
CA VAL A 216 29.18 8.27 -21.80
C VAL A 216 30.07 8.39 -23.03
N ARG A 217 29.80 7.62 -24.09
CA ARG A 217 30.53 7.66 -25.36
C ARG A 217 30.38 9.00 -26.09
N ASP A 218 29.18 9.57 -26.11
CA ASP A 218 28.90 10.87 -26.74
C ASP A 218 29.49 12.05 -25.94
N SER A 219 29.57 11.93 -24.61
CA SER A 219 30.33 12.87 -23.76
C SER A 219 31.84 12.82 -24.04
N VAL A 220 32.40 11.63 -24.34
CA VAL A 220 33.84 11.46 -24.69
C VAL A 220 34.17 12.06 -26.04
N ALA A 221 33.26 11.96 -27.02
CA ALA A 221 33.45 12.57 -28.34
C ALA A 221 33.34 14.11 -28.34
N SER A 222 32.76 14.72 -27.29
CA SER A 222 32.50 16.16 -27.22
C SER A 222 33.41 16.94 -26.25
N GLY A 223 34.47 16.31 -25.73
CA GLY A 223 35.51 16.99 -24.92
C GLY A 223 35.04 17.51 -23.56
N GLU A 224 34.06 16.87 -22.93
CA GLU A 224 33.55 17.32 -21.63
C GLU A 224 34.54 17.06 -20.48
N LEU A 225 34.95 18.12 -19.78
CA LEU A 225 35.83 18.04 -18.59
C LEU A 225 35.27 17.10 -17.50
N SER A 226 33.94 16.88 -17.46
CA SER A 226 33.26 15.97 -16.53
C SER A 226 33.83 14.56 -16.54
N ILE A 227 34.40 14.09 -17.65
CA ILE A 227 34.98 12.74 -17.73
C ILE A 227 36.14 12.57 -16.76
N PHE A 228 37.03 13.57 -16.66
CA PHE A 228 38.17 13.52 -15.72
C PHE A 228 37.69 13.50 -14.27
N PHE A 229 36.64 14.25 -13.93
CA PHE A 229 36.03 14.23 -12.61
C PHE A 229 35.31 12.90 -12.31
N ASN A 230 34.64 12.30 -13.30
CA ASN A 230 33.95 11.02 -13.14
C ASN A 230 34.94 9.87 -12.91
N VAL A 231 36.03 9.85 -13.68
CA VAL A 231 37.12 8.88 -13.51
C VAL A 231 37.81 9.09 -12.16
N SER A 232 38.06 10.34 -11.76
CA SER A 232 38.67 10.64 -10.45
C SER A 232 37.76 10.24 -9.29
N ALA A 233 36.45 10.49 -9.39
CA ALA A 233 35.47 10.04 -8.41
C ALA A 233 35.44 8.51 -8.31
N LEU A 234 35.50 7.79 -9.44
CA LEU A 234 35.56 6.33 -9.44
C LEU A 234 36.84 5.81 -8.77
N ILE A 235 38.00 6.43 -9.02
CA ILE A 235 39.26 6.08 -8.35
C ILE A 235 39.13 6.30 -6.85
N LEU A 236 38.53 7.41 -6.40
CA LEU A 236 38.31 7.68 -4.97
C LEU A 236 37.40 6.65 -4.30
N VAL A 237 36.33 6.21 -4.99
CA VAL A 237 35.47 5.10 -4.52
C VAL A 237 36.28 3.82 -4.32
N LEU A 238 37.10 3.45 -5.32
CA LEU A 238 37.91 2.23 -5.25
C LEU A 238 38.98 2.31 -4.16
N VAL A 239 39.63 3.46 -4.00
CA VAL A 239 40.59 3.72 -2.92
C VAL A 239 39.90 3.64 -1.56
N GLY A 240 38.71 4.21 -1.41
CA GLY A 240 37.93 4.15 -0.17
C GLY A 240 37.55 2.73 0.23
N VAL A 241 37.14 1.91 -0.74
CA VAL A 241 36.87 0.49 -0.51
C VAL A 241 38.13 -0.25 -0.10
N PHE A 242 39.24 -0.06 -0.83
CA PHE A 242 40.50 -0.73 -0.52
C PHE A 242 41.02 -0.36 0.87
N PHE A 243 41.05 0.94 1.18
CA PHE A 243 41.52 1.46 2.46
C PHE A 243 40.62 1.06 3.63
N GLY A 244 39.30 1.06 3.42
CA GLY A 244 38.34 0.56 4.40
C GLY A 244 38.53 -0.92 4.68
N VAL A 245 38.74 -1.74 3.65
CA VAL A 245 38.96 -3.20 3.80
C VAL A 245 40.28 -3.47 4.51
N ASP A 246 41.35 -2.78 4.14
CA ASP A 246 42.66 -2.92 4.77
C ASP A 246 42.62 -2.52 6.25
N SER A 247 41.98 -1.40 6.57
CA SER A 247 41.77 -0.93 7.95
C SER A 247 40.89 -1.88 8.77
N ALA A 248 39.90 -2.52 8.14
CA ALA A 248 39.04 -3.50 8.81
C ALA A 248 39.76 -4.83 9.07
N ARG A 249 40.68 -5.23 8.18
CA ARG A 249 41.46 -6.48 8.31
C ARG A 249 42.58 -6.39 9.35
N THR A 250 43.14 -5.20 9.55
CA THR A 250 44.20 -4.95 10.53
C THR A 250 43.69 -4.81 11.97
N ARG A 251 42.36 -4.73 12.16
CA ARG A 251 41.72 -4.61 13.47
C ARG A 251 41.24 -5.98 13.97
N GLU A 252 41.82 -6.46 15.06
CA GLU A 252 41.29 -7.64 15.76
C GLU A 252 40.01 -7.29 16.53
N GLY A 253 38.92 -8.05 16.32
CA GLY A 253 37.63 -7.80 16.96
C GLY A 253 36.45 -8.51 16.27
N SER A 254 35.24 -8.32 16.82
CA SER A 254 33.99 -8.82 16.22
C SER A 254 33.74 -8.25 14.82
N TYR A 255 33.03 -8.99 13.96
CA TYR A 255 32.63 -8.53 12.62
C TYR A 255 31.92 -7.16 12.62
N VAL A 256 31.21 -6.83 13.70
CA VAL A 256 30.57 -5.50 13.87
C VAL A 256 31.61 -4.40 13.96
N VAL A 257 32.70 -4.62 14.70
CA VAL A 257 33.80 -3.65 14.87
C VAL A 257 34.57 -3.50 13.56
N GLN A 258 34.80 -4.60 12.82
CA GLN A 258 35.43 -4.56 11.50
C GLN A 258 34.58 -3.80 10.48
N PHE A 259 33.25 -4.01 10.47
CA PHE A 259 32.34 -3.29 9.60
C PHE A 259 32.27 -1.79 9.92
N LEU A 260 32.18 -1.42 11.20
CA LEU A 260 32.21 -0.02 11.62
C LEU A 260 33.54 0.65 11.26
N THR A 261 34.65 -0.08 11.40
CA THR A 261 35.98 0.41 11.02
C THR A 261 36.08 0.58 9.50
N PHE A 262 35.56 -0.36 8.70
CA PHE A 262 35.43 -0.19 7.25
C PHE A 262 34.63 1.07 6.90
N ALA A 263 33.43 1.19 7.46
CA ALA A 263 32.49 2.26 7.13
C ALA A 263 33.06 3.64 7.49
N LEU A 264 33.64 3.79 8.68
CA LEU A 264 34.22 5.06 9.14
C LEU A 264 35.41 5.49 8.28
N ASN A 265 36.26 4.55 7.87
CA ASN A 265 37.44 4.86 7.05
C ASN A 265 37.11 5.04 5.57
N ALA A 266 36.10 4.34 5.03
CA ALA A 266 35.67 4.47 3.64
C ALA A 266 34.76 5.68 3.39
N VAL A 267 34.00 6.14 4.40
CA VAL A 267 33.00 7.21 4.28
C VAL A 267 33.57 8.48 3.67
N TRP A 268 34.75 8.93 4.11
CA TRP A 268 35.32 10.19 3.64
C TRP A 268 35.72 10.12 2.16
N PHE A 269 36.18 8.96 1.69
CA PHE A 269 36.47 8.74 0.28
C PHE A 269 35.20 8.73 -0.56
N PHE A 270 34.08 8.17 -0.07
CA PHE A 270 32.80 8.24 -0.77
C PHE A 270 32.21 9.65 -0.81
N VAL A 271 32.35 10.41 0.28
CA VAL A 271 31.95 11.83 0.32
C VAL A 271 32.78 12.64 -0.69
N LEU A 272 34.11 12.49 -0.68
CA LEU A 272 34.99 13.17 -1.63
C LEU A 272 34.73 12.75 -3.08
N ALA A 273 34.45 11.47 -3.33
CA ALA A 273 34.09 10.98 -4.65
C ALA A 273 32.78 11.62 -5.15
N THR A 274 31.77 11.69 -4.29
CA THR A 274 30.48 12.30 -4.62
C THR A 274 30.62 13.78 -4.90
N LEU A 275 31.38 14.51 -4.07
CA LEU A 275 31.67 15.93 -4.28
C LEU A 275 32.44 16.17 -5.57
N THR A 276 33.42 15.32 -5.89
CA THR A 276 34.21 15.39 -7.13
C THR A 276 33.31 15.15 -8.35
N PHE A 277 32.41 14.16 -8.26
CA PHE A 277 31.46 13.82 -9.32
C PHE A 277 30.47 14.96 -9.58
N GLU A 278 29.82 15.49 -8.54
CA GLU A 278 28.86 16.59 -8.68
C GLU A 278 29.56 17.91 -9.05
N GLY A 279 30.74 18.18 -8.49
CA GLY A 279 31.58 19.32 -8.88
C GLY A 279 31.97 19.28 -10.36
N GLY A 280 32.29 18.09 -10.88
CA GLY A 280 32.57 17.87 -12.30
C GLY A 280 31.39 18.19 -13.20
N LYS A 281 30.16 17.87 -12.79
CA LYS A 281 28.95 18.23 -13.53
C LYS A 281 28.69 19.73 -13.49
N VAL A 282 28.80 20.35 -12.32
CA VAL A 282 28.57 21.80 -12.16
C VAL A 282 29.60 22.60 -12.96
N LEU A 283 30.87 22.23 -12.91
CA LEU A 283 31.94 22.90 -13.66
C LEU A 283 31.75 22.74 -15.17
N SER A 284 31.35 21.54 -15.62
CA SER A 284 31.08 21.28 -17.04
C SER A 284 29.85 22.06 -17.54
N ALA A 285 28.81 22.16 -16.72
CA ALA A 285 27.63 22.98 -17.02
C ALA A 285 27.96 24.48 -17.05
N PHE A 286 28.78 24.95 -16.10
CA PHE A 286 29.22 26.35 -16.04
C PHE A 286 30.06 26.74 -17.25
N LEU A 287 30.99 25.88 -17.69
CA LEU A 287 31.85 26.13 -18.85
C LEU A 287 31.08 26.05 -20.19
N ARG A 288 30.03 25.23 -20.29
CA ARG A 288 29.20 25.13 -21.51
C ARG A 288 28.16 26.24 -21.66
N HIS A 289 27.64 26.80 -20.56
CA HIS A 289 26.51 27.75 -20.62
C HIS A 289 26.75 29.09 -19.90
N GLY A 290 27.91 29.32 -19.30
CA GLY A 290 28.24 30.57 -18.61
C GLY A 290 27.40 30.87 -17.37
N ARG A 291 26.57 29.91 -16.90
CA ARG A 291 25.78 29.99 -15.66
C ARG A 291 25.62 28.60 -15.04
N ALA A 292 25.67 28.53 -13.71
CA ALA A 292 25.47 27.28 -12.97
C ALA A 292 24.01 26.79 -13.10
N PRO A 293 23.78 25.46 -13.21
CA PRO A 293 22.43 24.90 -13.25
C PRO A 293 21.75 25.08 -11.88
N ARG A 294 20.46 25.48 -11.92
CA ARG A 294 19.58 25.50 -10.73
C ARG A 294 19.19 24.09 -10.32
#